data_AF-A0A7C3RCH1-F1
#
_entry.id   AF-A0A7C3RCH1-F1
#
_cell.length_a   1.000
_cell.length_b   1.000
_cell.length_c   1.000
_cell.angle_alpha   90.00
_cell.angle_beta   90.00
_cell.angle_gamma   90.00
#
_symmetry.space_group_name_H-M   'P 1'
#
loop_
_entity.id
_entity.type
_entity.pdbx_description
1 polymer ?
#
loop_
_entity_poly.entity_id
_entity_poly.type
_entity_poly.pdbx_seq_one_letter_code
_entity_poly.pdbx_strand_id
1 'polypeptide(L)'
;MILLLLAIISTTTAFQGDIVNITLNEPARVTLDDCMYFIETLENTSYLSAGKYQIKITHSCLGSYRIEVKTNSSEYTIQLRVDKDPNPEKSVVDLEENLLELSRQIKKLEGEVSYYKKLFEVLNDMNVELYEKIQNYALENEMLKKELEEYKNMASNCTKVVKDLENEIKEMNNTLNRLETNNSELQLQINDLTSRLSTAKTNLEIFQTLFFLTLSFLVGSAFALLRR
;
A
#
# COMPACT_ATOMS: atom_id res chain seq x y z
N MET A 1 31.59 70.35 9.88
CA MET A 1 31.08 69.27 10.75
C MET A 1 29.57 69.33 10.67
N ILE A 2 28.98 68.56 9.74
CA ILE A 2 27.52 68.57 9.52
C ILE A 2 26.94 67.58 10.54
N LEU A 3 26.18 68.08 11.51
CA LEU A 3 25.41 67.26 12.43
C LEU A 3 24.35 66.50 11.61
N LEU A 4 24.61 65.26 11.24
CA LEU A 4 23.59 64.38 10.69
C LEU A 4 22.65 64.01 11.84
N LEU A 5 21.41 64.50 11.79
CA LEU A 5 20.36 64.05 12.72
C LEU A 5 20.22 62.53 12.59
N LEU A 6 20.35 61.79 13.70
CA LEU A 6 20.24 60.33 13.70
C LEU A 6 18.82 59.85 13.38
N ALA A 7 17.81 60.60 13.84
CA ALA A 7 16.41 60.29 13.65
C ALA A 7 15.62 61.57 13.38
N ILE A 8 14.68 61.50 12.44
CA ILE A 8 13.80 62.61 12.07
C ILE A 8 12.37 62.12 12.10
N ILE A 9 11.50 62.84 12.82
CA ILE A 9 10.06 62.62 12.80
C ILE A 9 9.42 63.54 11.76
N SER A 10 8.39 63.07 11.07
CA SER A 10 7.72 63.84 10.01
C SER A 10 7.04 65.10 10.51
N THR A 11 6.58 65.13 11.76
CA THR A 11 5.93 66.28 12.38
C THR A 11 6.26 66.36 13.88
N THR A 12 6.36 67.57 14.44
CA THR A 12 6.54 67.81 15.89
C THR A 12 5.22 67.96 16.62
N THR A 13 4.12 68.10 15.88
CA THR A 13 2.74 68.16 16.36
C THR A 13 1.92 67.13 15.59
N ALA A 14 1.06 66.39 16.28
CA ALA A 14 0.13 65.43 15.69
C ALA A 14 -1.20 65.45 16.44
N PHE A 15 -2.26 64.93 15.83
CA PHE A 15 -3.55 64.75 16.50
C PHE A 15 -3.71 63.33 17.03
N GLN A 16 -4.60 63.17 17.99
CA GLN A 16 -5.08 61.86 18.43
C GLN A 16 -5.59 61.04 17.24
N GLY A 17 -5.10 59.80 17.09
CA GLY A 17 -5.47 58.93 15.98
C GLY A 17 -4.57 59.04 14.74
N ASP A 18 -3.62 59.99 14.71
CA ASP A 18 -2.74 60.17 13.55
C ASP A 18 -1.67 59.06 13.41
N ILE A 19 -1.13 58.97 12.20
CA ILE A 19 0.05 58.16 11.88
C ILE A 19 1.21 59.11 11.58
N VAL A 20 2.32 58.94 12.30
CA VAL A 20 3.52 59.76 12.16
C VAL A 20 4.68 58.89 11.71
N ASN A 21 5.51 59.40 10.80
CA ASN A 21 6.64 58.66 10.27
C ASN A 21 7.92 59.05 11.02
N ILE A 22 8.68 58.07 11.50
CA ILE A 22 10.04 58.24 11.99
C ILE A 22 11.02 57.69 10.95
N THR A 23 12.04 58.48 10.61
CA THR A 23 13.12 58.08 9.71
C THR A 23 14.39 57.93 10.52
N LEU A 24 15.00 56.75 10.49
CA LEU A 24 16.26 56.42 11.15
C LEU A 24 17.39 56.34 10.12
N ASN A 25 18.50 57.02 10.38
CA ASN A 25 19.68 56.99 9.52
C ASN A 25 20.65 55.84 9.84
N GLU A 26 20.53 55.26 11.04
CA GLU A 26 21.29 54.10 11.50
C GLU A 26 20.41 53.20 12.37
N PRO A 27 20.79 51.91 12.58
CA PRO A 27 20.03 51.02 13.44
C PRO A 27 19.94 51.53 14.88
N ALA A 28 18.72 51.57 15.42
CA ALA A 28 18.44 52.12 16.72
C ALA A 28 17.35 51.34 17.46
N ARG A 29 17.45 51.27 18.78
CA ARG A 29 16.32 50.92 19.63
C ARG A 29 15.45 52.16 19.81
N VAL A 30 14.19 52.08 19.40
CA VAL A 30 13.23 53.17 19.58
C VAL A 30 12.19 52.74 20.61
N THR A 31 12.00 53.58 21.62
CA THR A 31 10.99 53.42 22.68
C THR A 31 9.98 54.55 22.55
N LEU A 32 8.73 54.16 22.38
CA LEU A 32 7.56 55.04 22.33
C LEU A 32 6.86 55.03 23.69
N ASP A 33 5.98 56.00 23.92
CA ASP A 33 5.09 56.00 25.08
C ASP A 33 4.02 54.89 24.97
N ASP A 34 3.39 54.49 26.07
CA ASP A 34 2.41 53.40 26.13
C ASP A 34 1.18 53.63 25.24
N CYS A 35 0.88 54.90 24.94
CA CYS A 35 -0.22 55.27 24.07
C CYS A 35 0.15 55.26 22.56
N MET A 36 1.37 54.86 22.19
CA MET A 36 1.86 54.82 20.81
C MET A 36 2.46 53.45 20.48
N TYR A 37 2.35 53.03 19.22
CA TYR A 37 2.94 51.77 18.77
C TYR A 37 3.39 51.82 17.31
N PHE A 38 4.32 50.96 16.93
CA PHE A 38 4.70 50.77 15.54
C PHE A 38 3.63 49.96 14.81
N ILE A 39 3.14 50.43 13.66
CA ILE A 39 2.05 49.77 12.92
C ILE A 39 2.41 48.33 12.52
N GLU A 40 3.66 48.09 12.17
CA GLU A 40 4.12 46.78 11.70
C GLU A 40 4.24 45.75 12.83
N THR A 41 4.75 46.14 14.00
CA THR A 41 5.00 45.22 15.11
C THR A 41 3.91 45.23 16.17
N LEU A 42 3.08 46.26 16.20
CA LEU A 42 2.10 46.54 17.25
C LEU A 42 2.71 46.66 18.66
N GLU A 43 4.01 46.96 18.73
CA GLU A 43 4.76 47.14 19.97
C GLU A 43 5.14 48.61 20.16
N ASN A 44 5.30 49.03 21.41
CA ASN A 44 5.76 50.38 21.77
C ASN A 44 7.30 50.51 21.74
N THR A 45 8.04 49.39 21.71
CA THR A 45 9.50 49.37 21.68
C THR A 45 9.98 48.40 20.62
N SER A 46 10.88 48.83 19.74
CA SER A 46 11.46 47.94 18.74
C SER A 46 12.89 48.30 18.40
N TYR A 47 13.68 47.30 17.97
CA TYR A 47 15.00 47.50 17.40
C TYR A 47 14.87 47.58 15.88
N LEU A 48 15.06 48.79 15.34
CA LEU A 48 14.76 49.12 13.97
C LEU A 48 16.06 49.38 13.20
N SER A 49 16.15 48.89 11.97
CA SER A 49 17.26 49.22 11.05
C SER A 49 17.15 50.67 10.54
N ALA A 50 18.13 51.14 9.76
CA ALA A 50 17.97 52.40 9.05
C ALA A 50 16.78 52.29 8.06
N GLY A 51 15.87 53.26 8.08
CA GLY A 51 14.62 53.17 7.33
C GLY A 51 13.54 54.13 7.81
N LYS A 52 12.35 54.03 7.19
CA LYS A 52 11.14 54.77 7.58
C LYS A 52 10.16 53.83 8.25
N TYR A 53 9.65 54.24 9.41
CA TYR A 53 8.72 53.45 10.21
C TYR A 53 7.51 54.29 10.57
N GLN A 54 6.34 53.65 10.59
CA GLN A 54 5.07 54.30 10.91
C GLN A 54 4.70 54.05 12.36
N ILE A 55 4.44 55.13 13.08
CA ILE A 55 4.00 55.13 14.46
C ILE A 55 2.53 55.54 14.49
N LYS A 56 1.67 54.73 15.08
CA LYS A 56 0.29 55.07 15.36
C LYS A 56 0.18 55.75 16.72
N ILE A 57 -0.46 56.91 16.75
CA ILE A 57 -0.81 57.63 17.97
C ILE A 57 -2.26 57.27 18.31
N THR A 58 -2.48 56.68 19.48
CA THR A 58 -3.83 56.31 19.89
C THR A 58 -4.63 57.52 20.37
N HIS A 59 -5.96 57.37 20.45
CA HIS A 59 -6.83 58.41 21.00
C HIS A 59 -6.65 58.65 22.51
N SER A 60 -5.86 57.82 23.22
CA SER A 60 -5.53 58.06 24.63
C SER A 60 -4.34 59.01 24.83
N CYS A 61 -3.51 59.25 23.79
CA CYS A 61 -2.43 60.22 23.88
C CYS A 61 -2.96 61.66 23.90
N LEU A 62 -2.64 62.43 24.93
CA LEU A 62 -2.87 63.89 24.96
C LEU A 62 -1.71 64.58 25.67
N GLY A 63 -1.18 65.68 25.11
CA GLY A 63 -0.09 66.44 25.71
C GLY A 63 1.27 66.21 25.03
N SER A 64 2.36 66.35 25.77
CA SER A 64 3.73 66.27 25.21
C SER A 64 4.38 64.94 25.57
N TYR A 65 4.79 64.19 24.55
CA TYR A 65 5.40 62.88 24.64
C TYR A 65 6.85 62.91 24.16
N ARG A 66 7.66 61.97 24.63
CA ARG A 66 9.06 61.83 24.25
C ARG A 66 9.26 60.47 23.61
N ILE A 67 9.85 60.46 22.42
CA ILE A 67 10.30 59.24 21.74
C ILE A 67 11.79 59.12 21.98
N GLU A 68 12.20 58.02 22.61
CA GLU A 68 13.60 57.74 22.91
C GLU A 68 14.21 56.91 21.79
N VAL A 69 15.33 57.37 21.24
CA VAL A 69 16.08 56.69 20.19
C VAL A 69 17.48 56.44 20.73
N LYS A 70 17.81 55.15 20.92
CA LYS A 70 19.09 54.72 21.48
C LYS A 70 19.86 53.90 20.46
N THR A 71 21.04 54.40 20.11
CA THR A 71 22.02 53.69 19.27
C THR A 71 23.18 53.19 20.13
N ASN A 72 24.14 52.48 19.54
CA ASN A 72 25.29 51.98 20.28
C ASN A 72 26.22 53.10 20.78
N SER A 73 26.15 54.28 20.16
CA SER A 73 27.05 55.41 20.41
C SER A 73 26.35 56.66 20.94
N SER A 74 25.02 56.74 20.90
CA SER A 74 24.28 57.94 21.28
C SER A 74 22.85 57.68 21.71
N GLU A 75 22.29 58.61 22.48
CA GLU A 75 20.90 58.61 22.92
C GLU A 75 20.27 59.96 22.55
N TYR A 76 19.10 59.91 21.93
CA TYR A 76 18.40 61.08 21.41
C TYR A 76 16.92 61.01 21.81
N THR A 77 16.34 62.16 22.19
CA THR A 77 14.90 62.25 22.50
C THR A 77 14.21 63.20 21.55
N ILE A 78 13.18 62.73 20.88
CA ILE A 78 12.30 63.54 20.02
C ILE A 78 11.09 63.95 20.85
N GLN A 79 10.75 65.24 20.88
CA GLN A 79 9.52 65.72 21.50
C GLN A 79 8.39 65.75 20.47
N LEU A 80 7.25 65.16 20.82
CA LEU A 80 6.04 65.13 20.02
C LEU A 80 4.89 65.67 20.85
N ARG A 81 4.25 66.74 20.37
CA ARG A 81 3.03 67.27 20.98
C ARG A 81 1.81 66.66 20.31
N VAL A 82 0.93 66.07 21.10
CA VAL A 82 -0.32 65.48 20.65
C VAL A 82 -1.49 66.34 21.10
N ASP A 83 -2.19 66.94 20.14
CA ASP A 83 -3.40 67.72 20.38
C ASP A 83 -4.66 66.86 20.14
N LYS A 84 -5.81 67.33 20.64
CA LYS A 84 -7.09 66.60 20.55
C LYS A 84 -7.52 66.43 19.10
N ASP A 85 -8.10 65.28 18.77
CA ASP A 85 -8.69 65.02 17.45
C ASP A 85 -9.66 66.16 17.07
N PRO A 86 -9.46 66.84 15.91
CA PRO A 86 -10.34 67.91 15.46
C PRO A 86 -11.75 67.43 15.07
N ASN A 87 -11.96 66.13 14.83
CA ASN A 87 -13.25 65.56 14.46
C ASN A 87 -13.49 64.18 15.10
N PRO A 88 -13.67 64.12 16.43
CA PRO A 88 -13.81 62.86 17.15
C PRO A 88 -15.08 62.09 16.78
N GLU A 89 -16.15 62.79 16.36
CA GLU A 89 -17.41 62.16 15.97
C GLU A 89 -17.25 61.30 14.72
N LYS A 90 -16.51 61.78 13.73
CA LYS A 90 -16.21 61.01 12.52
C LYS A 90 -15.36 59.78 12.85
N SER A 91 -14.32 59.96 13.66
CA SER A 91 -13.45 58.86 14.09
C SER A 91 -14.24 57.75 14.81
N VAL A 92 -15.25 58.10 15.60
CA VAL A 92 -16.15 57.14 16.26
C VAL A 92 -17.03 56.39 15.25
N VAL A 93 -17.64 57.10 14.29
CA VAL A 93 -18.45 56.46 13.23
C VAL A 93 -17.60 55.50 12.39
N ASP A 94 -16.41 55.92 11.98
CA ASP A 94 -15.48 55.08 11.22
C ASP A 94 -15.08 53.83 12.05
N LEU A 95 -14.93 53.96 13.37
CA LEU A 95 -14.65 52.83 14.26
C LEU A 95 -15.84 51.86 14.36
N GLU A 96 -17.07 52.37 14.46
CA GLU A 96 -18.29 51.56 14.50
C GLU A 96 -18.48 50.76 13.20
N GLU A 97 -18.26 51.39 12.04
CA GLU A 97 -18.32 50.70 10.74
C GLU A 97 -17.29 49.57 10.64
N ASN A 98 -16.03 49.85 11.03
CA ASN A 98 -14.97 48.84 11.06
C ASN A 98 -15.29 47.69 12.03
N LEU A 99 -15.85 48.00 13.20
CA LEU A 99 -16.23 46.98 14.19
C LEU A 99 -17.38 46.10 13.67
N LEU A 100 -18.34 46.70 12.96
CA LEU A 100 -19.42 45.97 12.30
C LEU A 100 -18.91 45.07 11.18
N GLU A 101 -17.96 45.56 10.36
CA GLU A 101 -17.33 44.77 9.32
C GLU A 101 -16.55 43.60 9.90
N LEU A 102 -15.71 43.85 10.89
CA LEU A 102 -14.93 42.81 11.56
C LEU A 102 -15.85 41.77 12.23
N SER A 103 -16.96 42.20 12.84
CA SER A 103 -17.96 41.30 13.40
C SER A 103 -18.59 40.38 12.34
N ARG A 104 -18.88 40.92 11.14
CA ARG A 104 -19.38 40.11 10.02
C ARG A 104 -18.34 39.11 9.53
N GLN A 105 -17.08 39.53 9.43
CA GLN A 105 -15.98 38.65 9.02
C GLN A 105 -15.78 37.51 10.03
N ILE A 106 -15.83 37.81 11.34
CA ILE A 106 -15.75 36.79 12.40
C ILE A 106 -16.88 35.77 12.26
N LYS A 107 -18.13 36.21 12.10
CA LYS A 107 -19.26 35.27 11.91
C LYS A 107 -19.09 34.39 10.67
N LYS A 108 -18.55 34.94 9.58
CA LYS A 108 -18.28 34.17 8.37
C LYS A 108 -17.20 33.10 8.64
N LEU A 109 -16.10 33.49 9.28
CA LEU A 109 -15.01 32.57 9.65
C LEU A 109 -15.48 31.48 10.61
N GLU A 110 -16.33 31.81 11.59
CA GLU A 110 -16.94 30.81 12.49
C GLU A 110 -17.76 29.78 11.70
N GLY A 111 -18.52 30.23 10.70
CA GLY A 111 -19.26 29.35 9.80
C GLY A 111 -18.34 28.43 8.98
N GLU A 112 -17.28 28.98 8.40
CA GLU A 112 -16.27 28.21 7.65
C GLU A 112 -15.58 27.18 8.55
N VAL A 113 -15.17 27.56 9.76
CA VAL A 113 -14.56 26.65 10.75
C VAL A 113 -15.53 25.52 11.12
N SER A 114 -16.81 25.83 11.33
CA SER A 114 -17.82 24.80 11.61
C SER A 114 -17.98 23.83 10.43
N TYR A 115 -17.97 24.34 9.20
CA TYR A 115 -18.02 23.51 8.00
C TYR A 115 -16.79 22.59 7.89
N TYR A 116 -15.58 23.13 8.07
CA TYR A 116 -14.36 22.35 7.99
C TYR A 116 -14.26 21.28 9.08
N LYS A 117 -14.77 21.55 10.30
CA LYS A 117 -14.85 20.53 11.36
C LYS A 117 -15.71 19.34 10.92
N LYS A 118 -16.89 19.59 10.37
CA LYS A 118 -17.77 18.52 9.87
C LYS A 118 -17.13 17.74 8.73
N LEU A 119 -16.47 18.44 7.80
CA LEU A 119 -15.76 17.79 6.70
C LEU A 119 -14.63 16.88 7.23
N PHE A 120 -13.91 17.35 8.25
CA PHE A 120 -12.84 16.58 8.89
C PHE A 120 -13.38 15.33 9.59
N GLU A 121 -14.51 15.42 10.30
CA GLU A 121 -15.19 14.27 10.91
C GLU A 121 -15.56 13.22 9.85
N VAL A 122 -16.21 13.62 8.76
CA VAL A 122 -16.57 12.72 7.65
C VAL A 122 -15.33 12.07 7.03
N LEU A 123 -14.25 12.83 6.84
CA LEU A 123 -12.99 12.30 6.29
C LEU A 123 -12.35 11.28 7.25
N ASN A 124 -12.43 11.53 8.56
CA ASN A 124 -11.92 10.61 9.56
C ASN A 124 -12.72 9.30 9.59
N ASP A 125 -14.05 9.38 9.53
CA ASP A 125 -14.92 8.22 9.47
C ASP A 125 -14.64 7.36 8.22
N MET A 126 -14.50 8.00 7.05
CA MET A 126 -14.12 7.31 5.81
C MET A 126 -12.75 6.65 5.92
N ASN A 127 -11.77 7.29 6.57
CA ASN A 127 -10.46 6.70 6.80
C ASN A 127 -10.56 5.43 7.66
N VAL A 128 -11.32 5.48 8.75
CA VAL A 128 -11.52 4.30 9.62
C VAL A 128 -12.15 3.15 8.83
N GLU A 129 -13.22 3.42 8.07
CA GLU A 129 -13.89 2.40 7.25
C GLU A 129 -12.94 1.79 6.20
N LEU A 130 -12.11 2.61 5.56
CA LEU A 130 -11.12 2.14 4.59
C LEU A 130 -10.04 1.28 5.25
N TYR A 131 -9.57 1.64 6.46
CA TYR A 131 -8.62 0.82 7.20
C TYR A 131 -9.18 -0.56 7.54
N GLU A 132 -10.44 -0.62 8.00
CA GLU A 132 -11.12 -1.89 8.29
C GLU A 132 -11.27 -2.75 7.02
N LYS A 133 -11.68 -2.15 5.90
CA LYS A 133 -11.76 -2.85 4.61
C LYS A 133 -10.42 -3.41 4.16
N ILE A 134 -9.34 -2.64 4.29
CA ILE A 134 -7.98 -3.11 3.95
C ILE A 134 -7.58 -4.31 4.82
N GLN A 135 -7.85 -4.28 6.12
CA GLN A 135 -7.55 -5.40 7.01
C GLN A 135 -8.35 -6.66 6.63
N ASN A 136 -9.64 -6.50 6.35
CA ASN A 136 -10.49 -7.62 5.93
C ASN A 136 -10.00 -8.25 4.62
N TYR A 137 -9.67 -7.43 3.61
CA TYR A 137 -9.10 -7.93 2.35
C TYR A 137 -7.72 -8.57 2.52
N ALA A 138 -6.92 -8.11 3.47
CA ALA A 138 -5.64 -8.74 3.78
C ALA A 138 -5.84 -10.15 4.35
N LEU A 139 -6.77 -10.31 5.31
CA LEU A 139 -7.11 -11.61 5.90
C LEU A 139 -7.70 -12.56 4.86
N GLU A 140 -8.63 -12.09 4.03
CA GLU A 140 -9.23 -12.88 2.95
C GLU A 140 -8.17 -13.37 1.95
N ASN A 141 -7.23 -12.50 1.55
CA ASN A 141 -6.12 -12.88 0.69
C ASN A 141 -5.19 -13.93 1.32
N GLU A 142 -4.93 -13.86 2.63
CA GLU A 142 -4.15 -14.89 3.32
C GLU A 142 -4.87 -16.24 3.35
N MET A 143 -6.18 -16.24 3.57
CA MET A 143 -6.99 -17.46 3.53
C MET A 143 -6.98 -18.08 2.12
N LEU A 144 -7.23 -17.28 1.09
CA LEU A 144 -7.21 -17.74 -0.30
C LEU A 144 -5.84 -18.27 -0.71
N LYS A 145 -4.74 -17.67 -0.24
CA LYS A 145 -3.38 -18.18 -0.48
C LYS A 145 -3.16 -19.55 0.14
N LYS A 146 -3.66 -19.79 1.36
CA LYS A 146 -3.58 -21.10 2.01
C LYS A 146 -4.39 -22.14 1.24
N GLU A 147 -5.63 -21.81 0.88
CA GLU A 147 -6.50 -22.71 0.13
C GLU A 147 -5.90 -23.08 -1.24
N LEU A 148 -5.31 -22.10 -1.94
CA LEU A 148 -4.60 -22.33 -3.20
C LEU A 148 -3.43 -23.31 -3.04
N GLU A 149 -2.66 -23.19 -1.95
CA GLU A 149 -1.53 -24.08 -1.69
C GLU A 149 -1.99 -25.51 -1.35
N GLU A 150 -3.09 -25.64 -0.61
CA GLU A 150 -3.74 -26.93 -0.36
C GLU A 150 -4.19 -27.60 -1.67
N TYR A 151 -4.87 -26.86 -2.56
CA TYR A 151 -5.27 -27.42 -3.86
C TYR A 151 -4.08 -27.79 -4.75
N LYS A 152 -2.99 -27.02 -4.74
CA LYS A 152 -1.76 -27.38 -5.46
C LYS A 152 -1.17 -28.68 -4.95
N ASN A 153 -1.13 -28.86 -3.63
CA ASN A 153 -0.65 -30.10 -3.01
C ASN A 153 -1.54 -31.28 -3.37
N MET A 154 -2.87 -31.12 -3.35
CA MET A 154 -3.81 -32.14 -3.79
C MET A 154 -3.61 -32.50 -5.27
N ALA A 155 -3.45 -31.51 -6.15
CA ALA A 155 -3.21 -31.74 -7.57
C ALA A 155 -1.88 -32.47 -7.82
N SER A 156 -0.81 -32.11 -7.09
CA SER A 156 0.48 -32.80 -7.16
C SER A 156 0.36 -34.26 -6.72
N ASN A 157 -0.35 -34.52 -5.63
CA ASN A 157 -0.59 -35.88 -5.15
C ASN A 157 -1.41 -36.69 -6.14
N CYS A 158 -2.47 -36.11 -6.71
CA CYS A 158 -3.28 -36.75 -7.75
C CYS A 158 -2.42 -37.11 -8.98
N THR A 159 -1.53 -36.20 -9.41
CA THR A 159 -0.61 -36.44 -10.53
C THR A 159 0.33 -37.62 -10.25
N LYS A 160 0.83 -37.75 -9.02
CA LYS A 160 1.66 -38.91 -8.62
C LYS A 160 0.86 -40.21 -8.69
N VAL A 161 -0.34 -40.23 -8.10
CA VAL A 161 -1.23 -41.40 -8.11
C VAL A 161 -1.55 -41.83 -9.53
N VAL A 162 -1.85 -40.90 -10.43
CA VAL A 162 -2.10 -41.21 -11.86
C VAL A 162 -0.87 -41.87 -12.49
N LYS A 163 0.32 -41.32 -12.26
CA LYS A 163 1.55 -41.90 -12.81
C LYS A 163 1.84 -43.30 -12.26
N ASP A 164 1.58 -43.52 -10.98
CA ASP A 164 1.76 -44.83 -10.35
C ASP A 164 0.79 -45.85 -10.96
N LEU A 165 -0.49 -45.48 -11.13
CA LEU A 165 -1.49 -46.31 -11.80
C LEU A 165 -1.13 -46.61 -13.27
N GLU A 166 -0.61 -45.63 -14.01
CA GLU A 166 -0.13 -45.85 -15.39
C GLU A 166 1.00 -46.88 -15.44
N ASN A 167 1.93 -46.85 -14.47
CA ASN A 167 2.99 -47.83 -14.37
C ASN A 167 2.45 -49.23 -14.02
N GLU A 168 1.52 -49.33 -13.06
CA GLU A 168 0.87 -50.60 -12.70
C GLU A 168 0.14 -51.20 -13.90
N ILE A 169 -0.59 -50.40 -14.68
CA ILE A 169 -1.26 -50.85 -15.91
C ILE A 169 -0.24 -51.39 -16.92
N LYS A 170 0.90 -50.71 -17.09
CA LYS A 170 1.96 -51.14 -18.01
C LYS A 170 2.57 -52.47 -17.58
N GLU A 171 2.85 -52.64 -16.29
CA GLU A 171 3.35 -53.90 -15.74
C GLU A 171 2.34 -55.03 -15.91
N MET A 172 1.06 -54.77 -15.62
CA MET A 172 -0.01 -55.73 -15.82
C MET A 172 -0.13 -56.12 -17.30
N ASN A 173 -0.03 -55.18 -18.23
CA ASN A 173 -0.07 -55.47 -19.66
C ASN A 173 1.14 -56.32 -20.12
N ASN A 174 2.33 -56.05 -19.59
CA ASN A 174 3.51 -56.87 -19.86
C ASN A 174 3.33 -58.30 -19.33
N THR A 175 2.77 -58.47 -18.12
CA THR A 175 2.49 -59.80 -17.58
C THR A 175 1.44 -60.54 -18.40
N LEU A 176 0.39 -59.85 -18.87
CA LEU A 176 -0.63 -60.41 -19.76
C LEU A 176 0.01 -60.93 -21.05
N ASN A 177 0.80 -60.11 -21.74
CA ASN A 177 1.49 -60.51 -22.98
C ASN A 177 2.39 -61.74 -22.80
N ARG A 178 3.09 -61.82 -21.65
CA ARG A 178 3.92 -63.00 -21.32
C ARG A 178 3.06 -64.24 -21.11
N LEU A 179 1.94 -64.12 -20.40
CA LEU A 179 1.01 -65.22 -20.18
C LEU A 179 0.38 -65.69 -21.50
N GLU A 180 -0.01 -64.77 -22.38
CA GLU A 180 -0.52 -65.10 -23.72
C GLU A 180 0.51 -65.85 -24.56
N THR A 181 1.76 -65.40 -24.56
CA THR A 181 2.87 -66.07 -25.24
C THR A 181 3.08 -67.48 -24.70
N ASN A 182 3.18 -67.63 -23.38
CA ASN A 182 3.32 -68.93 -22.72
C ASN A 182 2.15 -69.87 -23.05
N ASN A 183 0.92 -69.35 -23.09
CA ASN A 183 -0.26 -70.13 -23.42
C ASN A 183 -0.23 -70.62 -24.87
N SER A 184 0.23 -69.79 -25.82
CA SER A 184 0.42 -70.18 -27.21
C SER A 184 1.49 -71.27 -27.35
N GLU A 185 2.62 -71.14 -26.66
CA GLU A 185 3.66 -72.18 -26.63
C GLU A 185 3.16 -73.50 -26.05
N LEU A 186 2.42 -73.46 -24.95
CA LEU A 186 1.81 -74.64 -24.35
C LEU A 186 0.79 -75.31 -25.28
N GLN A 187 -0.01 -74.53 -26.00
CA GLN A 187 -0.92 -75.07 -27.02
C GLN A 187 -0.16 -75.79 -28.14
N LEU A 188 0.95 -75.22 -28.62
CA LEU A 188 1.81 -75.88 -29.61
C LEU A 188 2.40 -77.19 -29.07
N GLN A 189 2.88 -77.20 -27.82
CA GLN A 189 3.39 -78.40 -27.17
C GLN A 189 2.31 -79.49 -27.02
N ILE A 190 1.09 -79.12 -26.62
CA ILE A 190 -0.05 -80.06 -26.52
C ILE A 190 -0.37 -80.66 -27.89
N ASN A 191 -0.38 -79.85 -28.95
CA ASN A 191 -0.65 -80.31 -30.31
C ASN A 191 0.44 -81.28 -30.81
N ASP A 192 1.72 -80.97 -30.56
CA ASP A 192 2.84 -81.86 -30.89
C ASP A 192 2.75 -83.19 -30.13
N LEU A 193 2.50 -83.14 -28.81
CA LEU A 193 2.33 -84.35 -28.00
C LEU A 193 1.15 -85.20 -28.46
N THR A 194 0.04 -84.56 -28.84
CA THR A 194 -1.15 -85.25 -29.34
C THR A 194 -0.87 -85.92 -30.70
N SER A 195 -0.13 -85.25 -31.59
CA SER A 195 0.33 -85.81 -32.86
C SER A 195 1.24 -87.04 -32.63
N ARG A 196 2.24 -86.92 -31.75
CA ARG A 196 3.15 -88.02 -31.38
C ARG A 196 2.39 -89.20 -30.76
N LEU A 197 1.42 -88.93 -29.89
CA LEU A 197 0.58 -89.96 -29.29
C LEU A 197 -0.26 -90.70 -30.34
N SER A 198 -0.82 -89.96 -31.31
CA SER A 198 -1.54 -90.55 -32.45
C SER A 198 -0.64 -91.46 -33.27
N THR A 199 0.57 -91.01 -33.63
CA THR A 199 1.56 -91.82 -34.34
C THR A 199 1.99 -93.05 -33.55
N ALA A 200 2.21 -92.92 -32.24
CA ALA A 200 2.55 -94.04 -31.38
C ALA A 200 1.41 -95.07 -31.33
N LYS A 201 0.15 -94.61 -31.27
CA LYS A 201 -1.03 -95.46 -31.34
C LYS A 201 -1.11 -96.21 -32.67
N THR A 202 -0.94 -95.54 -33.80
CA THR A 202 -0.93 -96.21 -35.11
C THR A 202 0.20 -97.23 -35.23
N ASN A 203 1.40 -96.89 -34.72
CA ASN A 203 2.53 -97.83 -34.71
C ASN A 203 2.24 -99.06 -33.85
N LEU A 204 1.57 -98.89 -32.71
CA LEU A 204 1.14 -100.00 -31.85
C LEU A 204 0.12 -100.89 -32.57
N GLU A 205 -0.87 -100.31 -33.26
CA GLU A 205 -1.86 -101.05 -34.07
C GLU A 205 -1.18 -101.84 -35.21
N ILE A 206 -0.21 -101.24 -35.90
CA ILE A 206 0.60 -101.92 -36.93
C ILE A 206 1.40 -103.07 -36.31
N PHE A 207 2.08 -102.82 -35.18
CA PHE A 207 2.85 -103.85 -34.48
C PHE A 207 1.97 -105.02 -34.05
N GLN A 208 0.81 -104.75 -33.46
CA GLN A 208 -0.16 -105.79 -33.08
C GLN A 208 -0.58 -106.61 -34.30
N THR A 209 -0.90 -105.96 -35.41
CA THR A 209 -1.29 -106.64 -36.66
C THR A 209 -0.17 -107.53 -37.20
N LEU A 210 1.07 -107.01 -37.26
CA LEU A 210 2.24 -107.78 -37.70
C LEU A 210 2.58 -108.93 -36.75
N PHE A 211 2.46 -108.72 -35.44
CA PHE A 211 2.66 -109.76 -34.44
C PHE A 211 1.66 -110.90 -34.63
N PHE A 212 0.36 -110.62 -34.80
CA PHE A 212 -0.64 -111.66 -35.05
C PHE A 212 -0.45 -112.33 -36.41
N LEU A 213 -0.06 -111.59 -37.46
CA LEU A 213 0.22 -112.16 -38.78
C LEU A 213 1.43 -113.09 -38.76
N THR A 214 2.52 -112.68 -38.11
CA THR A 214 3.72 -113.51 -37.95
C THR A 214 3.43 -114.73 -37.09
N LEU A 215 2.70 -114.58 -35.97
CA LEU A 215 2.25 -115.70 -35.14
C LEU A 215 1.39 -116.68 -35.94
N SER A 216 0.44 -116.18 -36.75
CA SER A 216 -0.40 -117.01 -37.63
C SER A 216 0.44 -117.76 -38.66
N PHE A 217 1.42 -117.11 -39.28
CA PHE A 217 2.34 -117.74 -40.23
C PHE A 217 3.22 -118.80 -39.56
N LEU A 218 3.74 -118.53 -38.36
CA LEU A 218 4.59 -119.45 -37.60
C LEU A 218 3.81 -120.69 -37.14
N VAL A 219 2.58 -120.49 -36.64
CA VAL A 219 1.67 -121.59 -36.32
C VAL A 219 1.31 -122.40 -37.57
N GLY A 220 0.94 -121.73 -38.67
CA GLY A 220 0.60 -122.38 -39.93
C GLY A 220 1.75 -123.21 -40.52
N SER A 221 2.97 -122.68 -40.49
CA SER A 221 4.17 -123.39 -40.92
C SER A 221 4.57 -124.54 -39.98
N ALA A 222 4.42 -124.37 -38.66
CA ALA A 222 4.61 -125.46 -37.70
C ALA A 222 3.60 -126.61 -37.92
N PHE A 223 2.31 -126.30 -38.17
CA PHE A 223 1.31 -127.31 -38.53
C PHE A 223 1.63 -128.00 -39.86
N ALA A 224 2.13 -127.26 -40.85
CA ALA A 224 2.54 -127.85 -42.13
C ALA A 224 3.73 -128.81 -41.99
N LEU A 225 4.69 -128.50 -41.11
CA LEU A 225 5.82 -129.37 -40.79
C LEU A 225 5.40 -130.62 -40.00
N LEU A 226 4.48 -130.48 -39.03
CA LEU A 226 3.95 -131.62 -38.23
C LEU A 226 3.09 -132.59 -39.04
N ARG A 227 2.53 -132.15 -40.18
CA ARG A 227 1.71 -132.98 -41.08
C ARG A 227 2.56 -133.85 -42.02
N ARG A 228 3.87 -133.60 -42.10
CA ARG A 228 4.81 -134.29 -42.97
C ARG A 228 5.55 -135.40 -42.21
#